data_AF-A0A7C4THE9-F1
#
_entry.id   AF-A0A7C4THE9-F1
#
_cell.length_a   1.000
_cell.length_b   1.000
_cell.length_c   1.000
_cell.angle_alpha   90.00
_cell.angle_beta   90.00
_cell.angle_gamma   90.00
#
_symmetry.space_group_name_H-M   'P 1'
#
loop_
_entity.id
_entity.type
_entity.pdbx_description
1 polymer ?
#
loop_
_entity_poly.entity_id
_entity_poly.type
_entity_poly.pdbx_seq_one_letter_code
_entity_poly.pdbx_strand_id
1 'polypeptide(L)'
;MPDDNKISKTLSGVPGYVTVPNVLRFIGLALIIIAAGFYIGWSIIYNTWADIGLYSFVAPVFVFGILTLMYVQEKYHRSSEN
;
A
#
# COMPACT_ATOMS: atom_id res chain seq x y z
N MET A 1 -41.28 6.75 25.09
CA MET A 1 -40.25 7.49 24.32
C MET A 1 -39.26 6.46 23.77
N PRO A 2 -39.03 6.36 22.45
CA PRO A 2 -37.95 5.55 21.91
C PRO A 2 -36.61 6.14 22.33
N ASP A 3 -35.74 5.30 22.89
CA ASP A 3 -34.44 5.65 23.47
C ASP A 3 -33.44 5.98 22.34
N ASP A 4 -33.20 7.27 22.13
CA ASP A 4 -32.36 7.87 21.08
C ASP A 4 -30.88 7.46 21.20
N ASN A 5 -30.45 6.95 22.37
CA ASN A 5 -29.10 6.43 22.57
C ASN A 5 -28.76 5.21 21.69
N LYS A 6 -29.79 4.48 21.21
CA LYS A 6 -29.57 3.28 20.39
C LYS A 6 -29.23 3.66 18.96
N ILE A 7 -29.74 4.79 18.48
CA ILE A 7 -29.59 5.25 17.08
C ILE A 7 -28.16 5.78 16.82
N SER A 8 -27.54 6.42 17.81
CA SER A 8 -26.16 6.89 17.71
C SER A 8 -25.14 5.75 17.64
N LYS A 9 -25.38 4.64 18.36
CA LYS A 9 -24.51 3.46 18.29
C LYS A 9 -24.57 2.75 16.94
N THR A 10 -25.73 2.72 16.29
CA THR A 10 -25.89 2.05 14.98
C THR A 10 -25.29 2.83 13.81
N LEU A 11 -25.14 4.16 13.94
CA LEU A 11 -24.51 5.01 12.92
C LEU A 11 -22.97 5.02 12.98
N SER A 12 -22.37 4.47 14.04
CA SER A 12 -20.91 4.23 14.09
C SER A 12 -20.45 3.09 13.16
N GLY A 13 -21.39 2.36 12.56
CA GLY A 13 -21.16 1.30 11.59
C GLY A 13 -21.06 1.78 10.14
N VAL A 14 -20.57 3.01 9.87
CA VAL A 14 -20.23 3.41 8.50
C VAL A 14 -19.02 2.57 8.06
N PRO A 15 -19.12 1.73 7.02
CA PRO A 15 -18.01 0.95 6.47
C PRO A 15 -17.03 1.82 5.67
N GLY A 16 -16.71 3.02 6.19
CA GLY A 16 -15.88 4.04 5.55
C GLY A 16 -14.49 4.18 6.17
N TYR A 17 -14.21 3.44 7.24
CA TYR A 17 -12.87 3.34 7.84
C TYR A 17 -12.21 2.02 7.45
N VAL A 18 -12.17 1.69 6.15
CA VAL A 18 -11.04 0.88 5.69
C VAL A 18 -9.85 1.82 5.85
N THR A 19 -9.22 1.72 7.03
CA THR A 19 -8.10 2.53 7.51
C THR A 19 -7.22 2.90 6.33
N VAL A 20 -7.33 4.14 5.83
CA VAL A 20 -6.55 4.65 4.70
C VAL A 20 -5.05 4.27 4.81
N PRO A 21 -4.43 4.27 6.01
CA PRO A 21 -3.08 3.75 6.17
C PRO A 21 -2.90 2.27 5.80
N ASN A 22 -3.85 1.39 6.14
CA ASN A 22 -3.74 -0.04 5.86
C ASN A 22 -3.85 -0.33 4.36
N VAL A 23 -4.78 0.31 3.65
CA VAL A 23 -4.93 0.12 2.20
C VAL A 23 -3.68 0.60 1.46
N LEU A 24 -3.15 1.79 1.79
CA LEU A 24 -1.89 2.26 1.20
C LEU A 24 -0.70 1.36 1.57
N ARG A 25 -0.69 0.77 2.77
CA ARG A 25 0.36 -0.18 3.18
C ARG A 25 0.31 -1.45 2.35
N PHE A 26 -0.88 -1.99 2.10
CA PHE A 26 -1.08 -3.13 1.22
C PHE A 26 -0.70 -2.80 -0.23
N ILE A 27 -1.05 -1.61 -0.71
CA ILE A 27 -0.66 -1.13 -2.05
C ILE A 27 0.87 -1.03 -2.15
N GLY A 28 1.55 -0.41 -1.19
CA GLY A 28 3.01 -0.29 -1.19
C GLY A 28 3.72 -1.66 -1.20
N LEU A 29 3.26 -2.60 -0.36
CA LEU A 29 3.77 -3.98 -0.37
C LEU A 29 3.48 -4.70 -1.69
N ALA A 30 2.27 -4.55 -2.24
CA ALA A 30 1.91 -5.14 -3.52
C ALA A 30 2.79 -4.62 -4.66
N LEU A 31 3.07 -3.31 -4.71
CA LEU A 31 3.98 -2.73 -5.69
C LEU A 31 5.38 -3.36 -5.62
N ILE A 32 5.91 -3.56 -4.42
CA ILE A 32 7.24 -4.18 -4.23
C ILE A 32 7.23 -5.64 -4.68
N ILE A 33 6.20 -6.40 -4.31
CA ILE A 33 6.06 -7.81 -4.69
C ILE A 33 5.91 -7.95 -6.21
N ILE A 34 5.10 -7.10 -6.84
CA ILE A 34 4.91 -7.11 -8.29
C ILE A 34 6.21 -6.72 -8.99
N ALA A 35 6.93 -5.70 -8.50
CA ALA A 35 8.22 -5.30 -9.05
C ALA A 35 9.25 -6.44 -8.98
N ALA A 36 9.36 -7.10 -7.82
CA ALA A 36 10.27 -8.23 -7.64
C ALA A 36 9.87 -9.45 -8.49
N GLY A 37 8.59 -9.81 -8.48
CA GLY A 37 8.07 -10.93 -9.27
C GLY A 37 8.19 -10.70 -10.77
N PHE A 38 7.96 -9.48 -11.23
CA PHE A 38 8.15 -9.09 -12.62
C PHE A 38 9.63 -9.16 -13.01
N TYR A 39 10.53 -8.62 -12.19
CA TYR A 39 11.97 -8.69 -12.44
C TYR A 39 12.47 -10.13 -12.53
N ILE A 40 12.09 -10.98 -11.57
CA ILE A 40 12.49 -12.39 -11.53
C ILE A 40 11.88 -13.16 -12.71
N GLY A 41 10.56 -13.01 -12.95
CA GLY A 41 9.87 -13.70 -14.04
C GLY A 41 10.43 -13.33 -15.41
N TRP A 42 10.67 -12.04 -15.65
CA TRP A 42 11.26 -11.56 -16.89
C TRP A 42 12.70 -12.04 -17.07
N SER A 43 13.50 -11.98 -16.00
CA SER A 43 14.89 -12.44 -16.01
C SER A 43 14.99 -13.94 -16.30
N ILE A 44 14.05 -14.76 -15.83
CA ILE A 44 14.03 -16.20 -16.10
C ILE A 44 13.60 -16.49 -17.54
N ILE A 45 12.54 -15.84 -18.03
CA ILE A 45 11.98 -16.12 -19.36
C ILE A 45 12.96 -15.70 -20.46
N TYR A 46 13.56 -14.52 -20.33
CA TYR A 46 14.41 -13.95 -21.38
C TYR A 46 15.91 -14.13 -21.09
N ASN A 47 16.28 -14.71 -19.94
CA ASN A 47 17.66 -14.79 -19.44
C ASN A 47 18.38 -13.43 -19.38
N THR A 48 17.61 -12.34 -19.26
CA THR A 48 18.11 -10.97 -19.35
C THR A 48 18.16 -10.28 -17.97
N TRP A 49 18.95 -10.86 -17.07
CA TRP A 49 19.19 -10.35 -15.70
C TRP A 49 19.78 -8.93 -15.67
N ALA A 50 20.51 -8.56 -16.73
CA ALA A 50 21.21 -7.28 -16.88
C ALA A 50 20.53 -6.32 -17.87
N ASP A 51 19.27 -6.56 -18.24
CA ASP A 51 18.61 -5.73 -19.25
C ASP A 51 18.31 -4.32 -18.74
N ILE A 52 18.88 -3.32 -19.40
CA ILE A 52 18.67 -1.92 -19.05
C ILE A 52 17.18 -1.54 -19.15
N GLY A 53 16.43 -2.15 -20.06
CA GLY A 53 15.00 -1.92 -20.22
C GLY A 53 14.21 -2.42 -19.01
N LEU A 54 14.54 -3.62 -18.53
CA LEU A 54 13.89 -4.22 -17.36
C LEU A 54 14.16 -3.39 -16.10
N TYR A 55 15.41 -2.95 -15.89
CA TYR A 55 15.76 -2.08 -14.77
C TYR A 55 15.05 -0.73 -14.82
N SER A 56 14.96 -0.12 -16.01
CA SER A 56 14.30 1.18 -16.18
C SER A 56 12.82 1.17 -15.83
N PHE A 57 12.16 0.01 -15.93
CA PHE A 57 10.77 -0.17 -15.55
C PHE A 57 10.61 -0.59 -14.07
N VAL A 58 11.43 -1.54 -13.60
CA VAL A 58 11.33 -2.09 -12.24
C VAL A 58 11.77 -1.07 -11.19
N ALA A 59 12.83 -0.30 -11.45
CA ALA A 59 13.41 0.60 -10.46
C ALA A 59 12.45 1.71 -10.01
N PRO A 60 11.75 2.45 -10.90
CA PRO A 60 10.76 3.43 -10.48
C PRO A 60 9.60 2.80 -9.69
N VAL A 61 9.08 1.65 -10.13
CA VAL A 61 7.97 0.97 -9.45
C VAL A 61 8.37 0.53 -8.04
N PHE A 62 9.59 0.01 -7.89
CA PHE A 62 10.14 -0.39 -6.61
C PHE A 62 10.32 0.82 -5.68
N VAL A 63 10.87 1.93 -6.19
CA VAL A 63 11.04 3.19 -5.45
C VAL A 63 9.70 3.75 -5.01
N PHE A 64 8.70 3.81 -5.89
CA PHE A 64 7.33 4.24 -5.55
C PHE A 64 6.69 3.33 -4.48
N GLY A 65 6.94 2.02 -4.53
CA GLY A 65 6.52 1.08 -3.50
C GLY A 65 7.10 1.43 -2.12
N ILE A 66 8.41 1.67 -2.05
CA ILE A 66 9.08 2.08 -0.81
C ILE A 66 8.58 3.43 -0.31
N LEU A 67 8.49 4.45 -1.19
CA LEU A 67 8.00 5.77 -0.82
C LEU A 67 6.58 5.71 -0.25
N THR A 68 5.71 4.88 -0.84
CA THR A 68 4.34 4.69 -0.34
C THR A 68 4.36 4.11 1.07
N LEU A 69 5.23 3.14 1.35
CA LEU A 69 5.38 2.58 2.69
C LEU A 69 5.93 3.59 3.70
N MET A 70 6.95 4.35 3.33
CA MET A 70 7.51 5.41 4.20
C MET A 70 6.49 6.50 4.49
N TYR A 71 5.73 6.93 3.47
CA TYR A 71 4.68 7.93 3.63
C TYR A 71 3.56 7.45 4.58
N VAL A 72 3.16 6.18 4.48
CA VAL A 72 2.20 5.58 5.41
C VAL A 72 2.75 5.54 6.82
N GLN A 73 4.02 5.15 7.00
CA GLN A 73 4.67 5.07 8.30
C GLN A 73 4.73 6.46 8.98
N GLU A 74 5.11 7.49 8.24
CA GLU A 74 5.18 8.85 8.78
C GLU A 74 3.81 9.41 9.15
N LYS A 75 2.79 9.18 8.31
CA LYS A 75 1.42 9.58 8.62
C LYS A 75 0.87 8.88 9.86
N TYR A 76 1.23 7.61 10.08
CA TYR A 76 0.82 6.86 11.26
C TYR A 76 1.48 7.43 12.54
N HIS A 77 2.77 7.80 12.46
CA HIS A 77 3.52 8.36 13.58
C HIS A 77 2.99 9.73 14.02
N ARG A 78 2.61 10.61 13.08
CA ARG A 78 1.98 11.90 13.41
C ARG A 78 0.59 11.76 14.03
N SER A 79 -0.13 10.69 13.72
CA SER A 79 -1.48 10.48 14.25
C SER A 79 -1.50 9.96 15.69
N SER A 80 -0.36 9.49 16.23
CA SER A 80 -0.21 9.09 17.63
C SER A 80 0.28 10.21 18.56
N GLU A 81 0.60 11.39 18.01
CA GLU A 81 1.14 12.53 18.78
C GLU A 81 0.08 13.62 19.08
N ASN A 82 -1.12 13.52 18.50
CA ASN A 82 -2.29 14.38 18.80
C ASN A 82 -3.37 13.59 19.55
#